data_AF-A0A395XD10-F1
#
_entry.id   AF-A0A395XD10-F1
#
_cell.length_a   1.000
_cell.length_b   1.000
_cell.length_c   1.000
_cell.angle_alpha   90.00
_cell.angle_beta   90.00
_cell.angle_gamma   90.00
#
_symmetry.space_group_name_H-M   'P 1'
#
loop_
_entity.id
_entity.type
_entity.pdbx_description
1 polymer ?
#
loop_
_entity_poly.entity_id
_entity_poly.type
_entity_poly.pdbx_seq_one_letter_code
_entity_poly.pdbx_strand_id
1 'polypeptide(L)'
;MYESLPSTTETMQDAIEALYRAMGEPEQTPVEVGANGEMRLCGDDDMLHPVFPLARHYFGKDGYADSGYTGNCFRGDHLTIPAYSETGEVYALDISFHKGMAYETCVRFPQAPQPVKDALYELLEKTETR
;
A
#
# COMPACT_ATOMS: atom_id res chain seq x y z
N MET A 1 -25.76 -23.92 -1.95
CA MET A 1 -24.86 -22.84 -1.50
C MET A 1 -24.58 -21.98 -2.71
N TYR A 2 -24.95 -20.70 -2.70
CA TYR A 2 -24.56 -19.77 -3.75
C TYR A 2 -23.27 -19.09 -3.28
N GLU A 3 -22.19 -19.30 -3.99
CA GLU A 3 -20.98 -18.48 -3.83
C GLU A 3 -21.33 -17.07 -4.32
N SER A 4 -21.21 -16.05 -3.46
CA SER A 4 -21.35 -14.67 -3.90
C SER A 4 -20.13 -14.31 -4.74
N LEU A 5 -20.35 -13.79 -5.94
CA LEU A 5 -19.26 -13.21 -6.73
C LEU A 5 -18.62 -12.06 -5.95
N PRO A 6 -17.28 -11.91 -6.00
CA PRO A 6 -16.60 -10.79 -5.37
C PRO A 6 -17.12 -9.47 -5.94
N SER A 7 -17.16 -8.45 -5.10
CA SER A 7 -17.46 -7.10 -5.54
C SER A 7 -16.43 -6.60 -6.55
N THR A 8 -16.80 -5.61 -7.37
CA THR A 8 -15.86 -4.96 -8.29
C THR A 8 -14.64 -4.42 -7.55
N THR A 9 -14.83 -3.89 -6.33
CA THR A 9 -13.75 -3.38 -5.48
C THR A 9 -12.79 -4.47 -5.03
N GLU A 10 -13.30 -5.60 -4.54
CA GLU A 10 -12.46 -6.75 -4.17
C GLU A 10 -11.66 -7.27 -5.37
N THR A 11 -12.29 -7.34 -6.54
CA THR A 11 -11.63 -7.77 -7.78
C THR A 11 -10.50 -6.80 -8.18
N MET A 12 -10.70 -5.48 -8.02
CA MET A 12 -9.66 -4.49 -8.26
C MET A 12 -8.53 -4.57 -7.24
N GLN A 13 -8.85 -4.72 -5.96
CA GLN A 13 -7.87 -4.88 -4.88
C GLN A 13 -6.98 -6.10 -5.12
N ASP A 14 -7.56 -7.23 -5.54
CA ASP A 14 -6.80 -8.45 -5.88
C ASP A 14 -5.89 -8.23 -7.10
N ALA A 15 -6.36 -7.51 -8.13
CA ALA A 15 -5.55 -7.20 -9.31
C ALA A 15 -4.37 -6.27 -8.96
N ILE A 16 -4.60 -5.28 -8.11
CA ILE A 16 -3.57 -4.34 -7.65
C ILE A 16 -2.54 -5.06 -6.79
N GLU A 17 -2.99 -5.89 -5.86
CA GLU A 17 -2.10 -6.71 -5.05
C GLU A 17 -1.22 -7.62 -5.93
N ALA A 18 -1.78 -8.22 -6.99
CA ALA A 18 -1.00 -9.00 -7.94
C ALA A 18 0.08 -8.17 -8.65
N LEU A 19 -0.23 -6.93 -9.03
CA LEU A 19 0.75 -6.00 -9.60
C LEU A 19 1.84 -5.63 -8.59
N TYR A 20 1.48 -5.31 -7.34
CA TYR A 20 2.45 -5.05 -6.28
C TYR A 20 3.39 -6.24 -6.04
N ARG A 21 2.85 -7.47 -5.97
CA ARG A 21 3.65 -8.69 -5.84
C ARG A 21 4.58 -8.91 -7.04
N ALA A 22 4.16 -8.50 -8.24
CA ALA A 22 4.98 -8.58 -9.44
C ALA A 22 6.11 -7.53 -9.50
N MET A 23 6.09 -6.51 -8.64
CA MET A 23 7.17 -5.53 -8.53
C MET A 23 8.40 -6.03 -7.76
N GLY A 24 8.32 -7.20 -7.13
CA GLY A 24 9.41 -7.79 -6.36
C GLY A 24 9.35 -7.44 -4.88
N GLU A 25 10.51 -7.51 -4.21
CA GLU A 25 10.58 -7.37 -2.75
C GLU A 25 10.30 -5.92 -2.29
N PRO A 26 9.41 -5.73 -1.31
CA PRO A 26 9.13 -4.42 -0.75
C PRO A 26 10.25 -3.94 0.17
N GLU A 27 10.50 -2.62 0.16
CA GLU A 27 11.33 -1.92 1.13
C GLU A 27 10.45 -1.01 2.00
N GLN A 28 10.52 -1.18 3.31
CA GLN A 28 9.72 -0.44 4.29
C GLN A 28 10.55 0.67 4.93
N THR A 29 10.07 1.90 4.84
CA THR A 29 10.66 3.07 5.50
C THR A 29 9.60 3.70 6.42
N PRO A 30 9.91 3.99 7.68
CA PRO A 30 8.99 4.74 8.55
C PRO A 30 8.59 6.07 7.91
N VAL A 31 7.33 6.45 8.04
CA VAL A 31 6.88 7.78 7.63
C VAL A 31 7.43 8.80 8.62
N GLU A 32 7.98 9.90 8.10
CA GLU A 32 8.34 11.05 8.92
C GLU A 32 7.15 11.98 9.04
N VAL A 33 6.71 12.26 10.28
CA VAL A 33 5.64 13.23 10.53
C VAL A 33 6.28 14.57 10.89
N GLY A 34 6.11 15.56 10.03
CA GLY A 34 6.57 16.93 10.23
C GLY A 34 5.79 17.64 11.34
N ALA A 35 6.30 18.79 11.78
CA ALA A 35 5.78 19.53 12.93
C ALA A 35 4.33 20.05 12.77
N ASN A 36 3.86 20.17 11.53
CA ASN A 36 2.49 20.56 11.16
C ASN A 36 1.58 19.35 10.85
N GLY A 37 2.06 18.11 11.08
CA GLY A 37 1.33 16.88 10.75
C GLY A 37 1.46 16.43 9.29
N GLU A 38 2.35 17.04 8.50
CA GLU A 38 2.64 16.57 7.14
C GLU A 38 3.38 15.23 7.17
N MET A 39 2.93 14.26 6.37
CA MET A 39 3.61 12.97 6.21
C MET A 39 4.64 13.10 5.08
N ARG A 40 5.92 13.02 5.42
CA ARG A 40 7.02 12.97 4.46
C ARG A 40 7.41 11.52 4.24
N LEU A 41 7.41 11.13 2.97
CA LEU A 41 7.57 9.76 2.57
C LEU A 41 8.92 9.62 1.88
N CYS A 42 9.74 8.70 2.38
CA CYS A 42 10.98 8.27 1.74
C CYS A 42 12.02 9.36 1.44
N GLY A 43 11.96 10.51 2.13
CA GLY A 43 12.94 11.60 1.98
C GLY A 43 12.88 12.34 0.63
N ASP A 44 11.87 12.08 -0.19
CA ASP A 44 11.64 12.76 -1.45
C ASP A 44 10.67 13.94 -1.24
N ASP A 45 10.95 15.09 -1.86
CA ASP A 45 10.09 16.28 -1.84
C ASP A 45 8.80 16.11 -2.70
N ASP A 46 8.56 14.91 -3.22
CA ASP A 46 7.46 14.62 -4.14
C ASP A 46 6.13 14.45 -3.38
N MET A 47 5.05 14.97 -3.95
CA MET A 47 3.72 14.89 -3.34
C MET A 47 3.14 13.50 -3.60
N LEU A 48 2.75 12.83 -2.52
CA LEU A 48 2.14 11.51 -2.60
C LEU A 48 0.61 11.61 -2.70
N HIS A 49 0.05 10.74 -3.53
CA HIS A 49 -1.37 10.62 -3.85
C HIS A 49 -1.91 9.28 -3.36
N PRO A 50 -2.48 9.21 -2.13
CA PRO A 50 -3.11 8.00 -1.62
C PRO A 50 -4.43 7.70 -2.34
N VAL A 51 -4.62 6.45 -2.76
CA VAL A 51 -5.83 6.00 -3.47
C VAL A 51 -6.74 5.21 -2.52
N PHE A 52 -7.45 5.93 -1.67
CA PHE A 52 -8.34 5.37 -0.64
C PHE A 52 -9.39 4.37 -1.12
N PRO A 53 -10.02 4.51 -2.31
CA PRO A 53 -10.97 3.50 -2.80
C PRO A 53 -10.38 2.10 -2.95
N LEU A 54 -9.04 1.99 -3.02
CA LEU A 54 -8.30 0.75 -3.18
C LEU A 54 -7.59 0.31 -1.90
N ALA A 55 -7.85 0.98 -0.77
CA ALA A 55 -7.29 0.58 0.51
C ALA A 55 -7.76 -0.85 0.88
N ARG A 56 -6.82 -1.67 1.34
CA ARG A 56 -7.08 -3.07 1.71
C ARG A 56 -6.75 -3.30 3.17
N HIS A 57 -7.71 -3.88 3.88
CA HIS A 57 -7.51 -4.38 5.23
C HIS A 57 -7.03 -5.82 5.19
N TYR A 58 -5.94 -6.10 5.90
CA TYR A 58 -5.43 -7.44 6.10
C TYR A 58 -5.70 -7.88 7.53
N PHE A 59 -6.44 -8.98 7.64
CA PHE A 59 -6.88 -9.53 8.92
C PHE A 59 -5.77 -10.43 9.49
N GLY A 60 -4.87 -9.83 10.28
CA GLY A 60 -3.81 -10.55 10.96
C GLY A 60 -4.35 -11.25 12.20
N LYS A 61 -4.00 -12.53 12.39
CA LYS A 61 -4.42 -13.30 13.58
C LYS A 61 -3.29 -13.36 14.59
N ASP A 62 -3.63 -13.55 15.86
CA ASP A 62 -2.64 -13.84 16.90
C ASP A 62 -1.77 -15.03 16.50
N GLY A 63 -0.50 -14.76 16.20
CA GLY A 63 0.50 -15.75 15.80
C GLY A 63 0.84 -15.82 14.30
N TYR A 64 0.08 -15.17 13.42
CA TYR A 64 0.39 -15.05 11.98
C TYR A 64 0.07 -13.63 11.48
N ALA A 65 1.09 -12.91 11.02
CA ALA A 65 0.87 -11.73 10.19
C ALA A 65 0.49 -12.23 8.79
N ASP A 66 -0.71 -11.89 8.33
CA ASP A 66 -0.88 -11.70 6.89
C ASP A 66 -0.16 -10.39 6.59
N SER A 67 0.98 -10.46 5.92
CA SER A 67 1.83 -9.30 5.60
C SER A 67 1.43 -8.66 4.27
N GLY A 68 0.37 -9.15 3.62
CA GLY A 68 -0.05 -8.68 2.30
C GLY A 68 1.09 -8.70 1.29
N TYR A 69 1.18 -7.62 0.50
CA TYR A 69 2.27 -7.36 -0.43
C TYR A 69 3.30 -6.37 0.13
N THR A 70 3.11 -5.86 1.36
CA THR A 70 3.95 -4.81 1.96
C THR A 70 5.11 -5.37 2.78
N GLY A 71 5.03 -6.65 3.17
CA GLY A 71 6.02 -7.27 4.04
C GLY A 71 5.90 -6.81 5.49
N ASN A 72 4.76 -6.23 5.90
CA ASN A 72 4.51 -5.79 7.26
C ASN A 72 4.89 -6.90 8.27
N CYS A 73 5.78 -6.57 9.22
CA CYS A 73 6.31 -7.52 10.20
C CYS A 73 5.59 -7.48 11.55
N PHE A 74 4.63 -6.58 11.72
CA PHE A 74 3.86 -6.40 12.93
C PHE A 74 2.71 -7.41 13.00
N ARG A 75 2.40 -7.86 14.21
CA ARG A 75 1.27 -8.78 14.44
C ARG A 75 -0.03 -8.01 14.57
N GLY A 76 -1.09 -8.61 14.05
CA GLY A 76 -2.45 -8.07 14.10
C GLY A 76 -2.86 -7.50 12.74
N ASP A 77 -3.99 -6.83 12.76
CA ASP A 77 -4.58 -6.19 11.60
C ASP A 77 -3.73 -5.02 11.10
N HIS A 78 -3.69 -4.86 9.78
CA HIS A 78 -3.08 -3.68 9.16
C HIS A 78 -3.89 -3.22 7.96
N LEU A 79 -3.79 -1.93 7.67
CA LEU A 79 -4.44 -1.26 6.54
C LEU A 79 -3.36 -0.80 5.57
N THR A 80 -3.44 -1.27 4.33
CA THR A 80 -2.59 -0.78 3.26
C THR A 80 -3.40 0.13 2.33
N ILE A 81 -2.83 1.28 1.97
CA ILE A 81 -3.40 2.25 1.04
C ILE A 81 -2.41 2.39 -0.12
N PRO A 82 -2.76 1.93 -1.34
CA PRO A 82 -1.97 2.18 -2.53
C PRO A 82 -1.76 3.67 -2.75
N ALA A 83 -0.60 4.06 -3.26
CA ALA A 83 -0.30 5.44 -3.56
C ALA A 83 0.67 5.58 -4.73
N TYR A 84 0.74 6.77 -5.30
CA TYR A 84 1.73 7.13 -6.30
C TYR A 84 2.24 8.56 -6.05
N SER A 85 3.27 8.99 -6.75
CA SER A 85 3.76 10.37 -6.71
C SER A 85 3.74 11.02 -8.09
N GLU A 86 3.83 12.35 -8.16
CA GLU A 86 3.73 13.09 -9.44
C GLU A 86 4.87 12.72 -10.42
N THR A 87 6.00 12.20 -9.92
CA THR A 87 7.12 11.73 -10.75
C THR A 87 6.95 10.34 -11.35
N GLY A 88 5.83 9.65 -11.10
CA GLY A 88 5.57 8.33 -11.66
C GLY A 88 6.01 7.15 -10.79
N GLU A 89 6.43 7.41 -9.55
CA GLU A 89 6.74 6.35 -8.59
C GLU A 89 5.46 5.82 -7.92
N VAL A 90 5.49 4.54 -7.54
CA VAL A 90 4.38 3.86 -6.87
C VAL A 90 4.81 3.40 -5.49
N TYR A 91 3.89 3.51 -4.55
CA TYR A 91 4.11 3.31 -3.13
C TYR A 91 2.95 2.55 -2.53
N ALA A 92 3.12 2.05 -1.31
CA ALA A 92 1.99 1.72 -0.45
C ALA A 92 2.20 2.36 0.92
N LEU A 93 1.16 2.98 1.46
CA LEU A 93 1.11 3.41 2.84
C LEU A 93 0.56 2.27 3.66
N ASP A 94 1.32 1.81 4.63
CA ASP A 94 0.96 0.69 5.47
C ASP A 94 0.86 1.13 6.93
N ILE A 95 -0.33 0.98 7.48
CA ILE A 95 -0.70 1.43 8.82
C ILE A 95 -1.04 0.21 9.66
N SER A 96 -0.31 0.00 10.74
CA SER A 96 -0.51 -1.13 11.65
C SER A 96 -0.46 -0.71 13.11
N PHE A 97 -1.10 -1.52 13.98
CA PHE A 97 -1.09 -1.30 15.41
C PHE A 97 -0.44 -2.48 16.12
N HIS A 98 0.61 -2.22 16.89
CA HIS A 98 1.26 -3.25 17.67
C HIS A 98 1.61 -2.76 19.07
N LYS A 99 1.13 -3.48 20.09
CA LYS A 99 1.39 -3.19 21.52
C LYS A 99 1.06 -1.75 21.94
N GLY A 100 -0.04 -1.20 21.41
CA GLY A 100 -0.49 0.16 21.73
C GLY A 100 0.24 1.27 20.96
N MET A 101 1.15 0.90 20.04
CA MET A 101 1.83 1.84 19.14
C MET A 101 1.22 1.73 17.75
N ALA A 102 1.03 2.88 17.10
CA ALA A 102 0.73 2.97 15.67
C ALA A 102 2.05 3.01 14.89
N TYR A 103 2.12 2.26 13.79
CA TYR A 103 3.24 2.25 12.86
C TYR A 103 2.71 2.66 11.49
N GLU A 104 3.26 3.74 10.97
CA GLU A 104 3.02 4.24 9.64
C GLU A 104 4.30 4.01 8.84
N THR A 105 4.19 3.23 7.77
CA THR A 105 5.32 2.88 6.92
C THR A 105 5.00 3.17 5.47
N CYS A 106 5.97 3.79 4.79
CA CYS A 106 5.97 3.90 3.35
C CYS A 106 6.68 2.67 2.76
N VAL A 107 6.05 2.04 1.78
CA VAL A 107 6.58 0.84 1.12
C VAL A 107 6.96 1.19 -0.31
N ARG A 108 8.22 0.95 -0.66
CA ARG A 108 8.76 1.13 -2.02
C ARG A 108 9.08 -0.23 -2.65
N PHE A 109 9.23 -0.22 -3.98
CA PHE A 109 9.61 -1.39 -4.76
C PHE A 109 10.80 -1.06 -5.67
N PRO A 110 12.03 -0.97 -5.11
CA PRO A 110 13.19 -0.44 -5.83
C PRO A 110 13.64 -1.32 -7.02
N GLN A 111 13.21 -2.58 -7.05
CA GLN A 111 13.52 -3.54 -8.11
C GLN A 111 12.36 -3.73 -9.11
N ALA A 112 11.35 -2.87 -9.07
CA ALA A 112 10.15 -2.99 -9.89
C ALA A 112 10.48 -3.00 -11.40
N PRO A 113 10.02 -4.03 -12.15
CA PRO A 113 10.08 -3.97 -13.60
C PRO A 113 9.25 -2.78 -14.10
N GLN A 114 9.86 -1.91 -14.91
CA GLN A 114 9.20 -0.69 -15.40
C GLN A 114 7.81 -0.92 -16.00
N PRO A 115 7.56 -1.96 -16.83
CA PRO A 115 6.22 -2.19 -17.37
C PRO A 115 5.14 -2.48 -16.31
N VAL A 116 5.52 -3.11 -15.19
CA VAL A 116 4.60 -3.40 -14.08
C VAL A 116 4.33 -2.11 -13.30
N LYS A 117 5.37 -1.30 -13.06
CA LYS A 117 5.25 0.01 -12.42
C LYS A 117 4.33 0.95 -13.20
N ASP A 118 4.54 1.06 -14.51
CA ASP A 118 3.73 1.91 -15.40
C ASP A 118 2.25 1.47 -15.39
N ALA A 119 1.99 0.17 -15.47
CA ALA A 119 0.63 -0.38 -15.44
C ALA A 119 -0.07 -0.12 -14.10
N LEU A 120 0.66 -0.26 -12.98
CA LEU A 120 0.12 0.04 -11.67
C LEU A 120 -0.12 1.55 -11.51
N TYR A 121 0.83 2.40 -11.89
CA TYR A 121 0.69 3.85 -11.85
C TYR A 121 -0.57 4.30 -12.61
N GLU A 122 -0.74 3.85 -13.86
CA GLU A 122 -1.90 4.21 -14.68
C GLU A 122 -3.23 3.77 -14.04
N LEU A 123 -3.25 2.60 -13.39
CA LEU A 123 -4.43 2.11 -12.68
C LEU A 123 -4.74 2.94 -11.44
N LEU A 124 -3.72 3.29 -10.66
CA LEU A 124 -3.86 4.12 -9.45
C LEU A 124 -4.33 5.53 -9.81
N GLU A 125 -3.71 6.17 -10.80
CA GLU A 125 -4.07 7.51 -11.27
C GLU A 125 -5.54 7.57 -11.74
N LYS A 126 -6.00 6.57 -12.49
CA LYS A 126 -7.41 6.50 -12.95
C LYS A 126 -8.42 6.28 -11.83
N THR A 127 -7.97 5.73 -10.71
CA THR A 127 -8.83 5.37 -9.58
C THR A 127 -8.78 6.41 -8.45
N GLU A 128 -7.82 7.34 -8.49
CA GLU A 128 -7.74 8.46 -7.55
C GLU A 128 -9.06 9.26 -7.58
N THR A 129 -9.66 9.40 -6.41
CA THR A 129 -10.80 10.30 -6.21
C THR A 129 -10.27 11.65 -5.71
N ARG A 130 -10.22 12.65 -6.60
CA ARG A 130 -9.87 14.04 -6.26
C ARG A 130 -11.06 14.84 -5.73
#